data_AF-A0A4W5P171-F1
#
_entry.id   AF-A0A4W5P171-F1
#
_cell.length_a   1.000
_cell.length_b   1.000
_cell.length_c   1.000
_cell.angle_alpha   90.00
_cell.angle_beta   90.00
_cell.angle_gamma   90.00
#
_symmetry.space_group_name_H-M   'P 1'
#
loop_
_entity.id
_entity.type
_entity.pdbx_description
1 polymer ?
#
loop_
_entity_poly.entity_id
_entity_poly.type
_entity_poly.pdbx_seq_one_letter_code
_entity_poly.pdbx_strand_id
1 'polypeptide(L)'
;VSSVLLNIKSRTIELAALGRPFQLGMLYDCRRDVLIPGITLWDSEMLKKHIDICPQLNTDFKIIASDSSEAKSEALNVSASLEASFLGGLVSVKGSAEFLHDKKTSKRQSRVSLQYCTTTRFEQLTMDHLGAGNVKYSNVFQEGSATHVVTGLLYGAQAFFVFDQEVSSGENHQDIKGNLQATIKKIPQISIEGQANLKMSEEEKSKANKFNCTFHGDFALENNPVTFEDAVKVYAGLPRLLGDNGEHAVPMAVWLYPLKNLDSAAAQLVRQISVSLVRRAQRLLDGLDSTDVQCQDMMKEDMAIKFPEFKAKLNKFRDLCSEYKLVFQKGLCKVLPNIRGGGMEEEELKKMLNSKERSPFQNDLMITYLDDREREMNVVSSYLDIMKEVQVVYTHSELDGIVLDNANDYVVCFALSYLKEKEEYVVVLENYLLEESKSDFSQIPYNPNAAGKSTAEKWFRSGEVTTLTRQTINLFLDFKESNEGRENLAFCIASIPNKRLTASSIHVYERGTLLSPQFELPSNCLKAQST
;
A
#
# COMPACT_ATOMS: atom_id res chain seq x y z
N VAL A 1 -11.50 -36.16 3.21
CA VAL A 1 -11.41 -35.60 1.84
C VAL A 1 -12.28 -36.46 0.93
N SER A 2 -13.58 -36.20 0.93
CA SER A 2 -14.55 -36.83 0.02
C SER A 2 -15.78 -35.94 -0.05
N SER A 3 -16.34 -35.82 -1.26
CA SER A 3 -17.63 -35.21 -1.59
C SER A 3 -17.90 -33.75 -1.19
N VAL A 4 -17.31 -32.78 -1.90
CA VAL A 4 -17.95 -31.45 -2.07
C VAL A 4 -17.72 -30.94 -3.50
N LEU A 5 -18.20 -31.68 -4.50
CA LEU A 5 -18.73 -31.08 -5.72
C LEU A 5 -20.24 -30.97 -5.52
N LEU A 6 -20.65 -30.16 -4.54
CA LEU A 6 -22.04 -29.91 -4.21
C LEU A 6 -22.49 -28.64 -4.95
N ASN A 7 -23.54 -28.82 -5.74
CA ASN A 7 -24.23 -27.87 -6.61
C ASN A 7 -24.32 -26.46 -5.99
N ILE A 8 -23.42 -25.55 -6.39
CA ILE A 8 -23.32 -24.16 -5.91
C ILE A 8 -24.56 -23.32 -6.34
N LYS A 9 -25.31 -23.79 -7.34
CA LYS A 9 -26.38 -23.05 -8.02
C LYS A 9 -27.65 -22.81 -7.18
N SER A 10 -27.79 -23.43 -6.01
CA SER A 10 -29.02 -23.38 -5.21
C SER A 10 -28.82 -23.02 -3.74
N ARG A 11 -27.62 -22.63 -3.32
CA ARG A 11 -27.32 -22.31 -1.91
C ARG A 11 -27.42 -20.82 -1.63
N THR A 12 -28.02 -20.50 -0.49
CA THR A 12 -27.92 -19.17 0.13
C THR A 12 -26.46 -18.83 0.38
N ILE A 13 -26.08 -17.58 0.12
CA ILE A 13 -24.72 -17.06 0.34
C ILE A 13 -24.74 -16.10 1.52
N GLU A 14 -23.80 -16.27 2.44
CA GLU A 14 -23.51 -15.27 3.48
C GLU A 14 -22.39 -14.35 2.99
N LEU A 15 -22.57 -13.04 3.19
CA LEU A 15 -21.69 -12.00 2.67
C LEU A 15 -21.47 -10.90 3.70
N ALA A 16 -20.22 -10.46 3.88
CA ALA A 16 -19.91 -9.27 4.67
C ALA A 16 -20.46 -7.99 3.98
N ALA A 17 -21.15 -7.15 4.74
CA ALA A 17 -21.78 -5.95 4.21
C ALA A 17 -20.76 -4.86 3.82
N LEU A 18 -19.67 -4.73 4.59
CA LEU A 18 -18.56 -3.80 4.35
C LEU A 18 -18.98 -2.32 4.20
N GLY A 19 -19.93 -1.87 5.03
CA GLY A 19 -20.43 -0.49 5.00
C GLY A 19 -21.31 -0.15 3.79
N ARG A 20 -21.65 -1.14 2.96
CA ARG A 20 -22.58 -0.95 1.83
C ARG A 20 -24.03 -0.92 2.33
N PRO A 21 -24.91 -0.09 1.73
CA PRO A 21 -26.24 0.17 2.26
C PRO A 21 -27.23 -0.96 1.88
N PHE A 22 -27.06 -2.14 2.45
CA PHE A 22 -27.96 -3.28 2.24
C PHE A 22 -29.33 -3.06 2.90
N GLN A 23 -30.39 -3.53 2.24
CA GLN A 23 -31.76 -3.57 2.76
C GLN A 23 -32.42 -4.89 2.35
N LEU A 24 -33.40 -5.36 3.13
CA LEU A 24 -34.17 -6.55 2.79
C LEU A 24 -34.89 -6.35 1.44
N GLY A 25 -34.90 -7.41 0.64
CA GLY A 25 -35.51 -7.40 -0.70
C GLY A 25 -34.71 -6.69 -1.79
N MET A 26 -33.56 -6.08 -1.47
CA MET A 26 -32.65 -5.56 -2.49
C MET A 26 -32.10 -6.67 -3.36
N LEU A 27 -31.94 -6.38 -4.64
CA LEU A 27 -31.33 -7.28 -5.60
C LEU A 27 -29.82 -7.12 -5.60
N TYR A 28 -29.11 -8.22 -5.83
CA TYR A 28 -27.66 -8.28 -5.82
C TYR A 28 -27.14 -9.13 -6.99
N ASP A 29 -26.09 -8.64 -7.66
CA ASP A 29 -25.37 -9.40 -8.66
C ASP A 29 -24.05 -9.95 -8.11
N CYS A 30 -24.05 -11.20 -7.63
CA CYS A 30 -22.86 -11.91 -7.18
C CYS A 30 -21.78 -12.09 -8.25
N ARG A 31 -22.06 -11.86 -9.54
CA ARG A 31 -21.01 -11.88 -10.58
C ARG A 31 -20.11 -10.67 -10.44
N ARG A 32 -20.71 -9.51 -10.18
CA ARG A 32 -20.05 -8.20 -10.17
C ARG A 32 -19.86 -7.65 -8.75
N ASP A 33 -20.47 -8.26 -7.75
CA ASP A 33 -20.60 -7.78 -6.37
C ASP A 33 -21.25 -6.40 -6.23
N VAL A 34 -22.31 -6.20 -7.02
CA VAL A 34 -23.04 -4.92 -7.12
C VAL A 34 -24.44 -5.03 -6.52
N LEU A 35 -24.79 -4.04 -5.70
CA LEU A 35 -26.15 -3.80 -5.23
C LEU A 35 -26.98 -3.09 -6.30
N ILE A 36 -28.24 -3.50 -6.46
CA ILE A 36 -29.18 -2.90 -7.41
C ILE A 36 -30.30 -2.21 -6.62
N PRO A 37 -30.17 -0.91 -6.31
CA PRO A 37 -31.18 -0.19 -5.57
C PRO A 37 -32.41 0.12 -6.44
N GLY A 38 -33.58 0.25 -5.80
CA GLY A 38 -34.82 0.71 -6.43
C GLY A 38 -35.60 -0.33 -7.23
N ILE A 39 -34.98 -1.45 -7.64
CA ILE A 39 -35.66 -2.58 -8.29
C ILE A 39 -35.88 -3.69 -7.24
N THR A 40 -37.12 -4.15 -7.11
CA THR A 40 -37.53 -5.15 -6.10
C THR A 40 -38.42 -6.22 -6.72
N LEU A 41 -38.52 -7.39 -6.08
CA LEU A 41 -39.46 -8.46 -6.49
C LEU A 41 -40.88 -8.25 -5.94
N TRP A 42 -41.00 -7.47 -4.88
CA TRP A 42 -42.23 -7.22 -4.13
C TRP A 42 -42.51 -5.73 -4.03
N ASP A 43 -43.77 -5.36 -3.80
CA ASP A 43 -44.09 -3.97 -3.50
C ASP A 43 -43.68 -3.55 -2.08
N SER A 44 -43.69 -2.24 -1.83
CA SER A 44 -43.23 -1.66 -0.57
C SER A 44 -44.08 -2.08 0.63
N GLU A 45 -45.37 -2.35 0.43
CA GLU A 45 -46.23 -2.81 1.53
C GLU A 45 -45.89 -4.23 1.93
N MET A 46 -45.71 -5.11 0.96
CA MET A 46 -45.34 -6.50 1.18
C MET A 46 -43.98 -6.59 1.87
N LEU A 47 -42.97 -5.86 1.38
CA LEU A 47 -41.62 -5.84 1.97
C LEU A 47 -41.56 -5.40 3.42
N LYS A 48 -42.54 -4.63 3.91
CA LYS A 48 -42.60 -4.15 5.30
C LYS A 48 -43.41 -5.07 6.22
N LYS A 49 -44.21 -5.97 5.66
CA LYS A 49 -45.05 -6.91 6.42
C LYS A 49 -44.32 -8.24 6.57
N HIS A 50 -44.64 -9.00 7.62
CA HIS A 50 -44.12 -10.35 7.84
C HIS A 50 -42.57 -10.44 7.83
N ILE A 51 -41.87 -9.37 8.23
CA ILE A 51 -40.44 -9.46 8.54
C ILE A 51 -40.32 -10.12 9.91
N ASP A 52 -39.51 -11.16 10.00
CA ASP A 52 -39.14 -11.77 11.27
C ASP A 52 -37.90 -11.05 11.84
N ILE A 53 -38.00 -10.60 13.09
CA ILE A 53 -36.95 -9.84 13.78
C ILE A 53 -36.58 -10.57 15.07
N CYS A 54 -35.33 -11.03 15.13
CA CYS A 54 -34.77 -11.73 16.28
C CYS A 54 -33.66 -10.91 16.94
N PRO A 55 -33.70 -10.65 18.26
CA PRO A 55 -32.57 -10.09 18.98
C PRO A 55 -31.34 -10.99 18.87
N GLN A 56 -30.17 -10.41 18.57
CA GLN A 56 -28.88 -11.10 18.43
C GLN A 56 -27.79 -10.28 19.12
N LEU A 57 -27.93 -10.12 20.43
CA LEU A 57 -27.02 -9.31 21.25
C LEU A 57 -25.72 -10.08 21.51
N ASN A 58 -24.62 -9.59 20.93
CA ASN A 58 -23.28 -10.11 21.21
C ASN A 58 -22.28 -8.95 21.14
N THR A 59 -21.28 -8.93 22.02
CA THR A 59 -20.19 -7.94 21.96
C THR A 59 -18.88 -8.67 22.19
N ASP A 60 -17.93 -8.46 21.28
CA ASP A 60 -16.61 -9.08 21.31
C ASP A 60 -15.53 -8.05 20.94
N PHE A 61 -14.29 -8.35 21.28
CA PHE A 61 -13.14 -7.59 20.86
C PHE A 61 -11.99 -8.50 20.46
N LYS A 62 -11.18 -8.05 19.50
CA LYS A 62 -10.01 -8.80 19.04
C LYS A 62 -8.82 -7.88 18.92
N ILE A 63 -7.63 -8.42 19.18
CA ILE A 63 -6.37 -7.69 19.01
C ILE A 63 -5.64 -8.30 17.84
N ILE A 64 -5.42 -7.49 16.82
CA ILE A 64 -4.86 -7.88 15.53
C ILE A 64 -3.44 -7.33 15.47
N ALA A 65 -2.48 -8.23 15.58
CA ALA A 65 -1.06 -7.88 15.54
C ALA A 65 -0.45 -8.11 14.14
N SER A 66 -1.26 -8.35 13.10
CA SER A 66 -0.82 -8.49 11.71
C SER A 66 -1.50 -7.41 10.86
N ASP A 67 -0.76 -6.80 9.94
CA ASP A 67 -1.31 -5.84 8.97
C ASP A 67 -1.53 -6.48 7.59
N SER A 68 -1.35 -7.80 7.47
CA SER A 68 -1.51 -8.49 6.19
C SER A 68 -2.94 -8.39 5.69
N SER A 69 -3.10 -8.33 4.37
CA SER A 69 -4.39 -8.30 3.70
C SER A 69 -5.28 -9.46 4.15
N GLU A 70 -4.72 -10.67 4.37
CA GLU A 70 -5.47 -11.82 4.89
C GLU A 70 -5.99 -11.61 6.32
N ALA A 71 -5.19 -11.03 7.21
CA ALA A 71 -5.60 -10.77 8.59
C ALA A 71 -6.73 -9.74 8.67
N LYS A 72 -6.72 -8.76 7.77
CA LYS A 72 -7.79 -7.76 7.64
C LYS A 72 -9.07 -8.37 7.07
N SER A 73 -8.94 -9.18 6.02
CA SER A 73 -10.05 -9.95 5.44
C SER A 73 -10.69 -10.86 6.50
N GLU A 74 -9.88 -11.57 7.30
CA GLU A 74 -10.37 -12.42 8.39
C GLU A 74 -11.09 -11.62 9.49
N ALA A 75 -10.52 -10.49 9.91
CA ALA A 75 -11.13 -9.64 10.94
C ALA A 75 -12.53 -9.12 10.56
N LEU A 76 -12.76 -8.90 9.27
CA LEU A 76 -14.01 -8.41 8.70
C LEU A 76 -14.91 -9.53 8.14
N ASN A 77 -14.54 -10.80 8.34
CA ASN A 77 -15.23 -11.98 7.78
C ASN A 77 -15.43 -11.90 6.26
N VAL A 78 -14.45 -11.35 5.53
CA VAL A 78 -14.46 -11.25 4.07
C VAL A 78 -14.18 -12.63 3.48
N SER A 79 -15.11 -13.15 2.68
CA SER A 79 -14.91 -14.41 1.96
C SER A 79 -13.91 -14.24 0.81
N ALA A 80 -13.22 -15.31 0.42
CA ALA A 80 -12.27 -15.26 -0.70
C ALA A 80 -12.89 -14.73 -2.01
N SER A 81 -14.18 -15.01 -2.26
CA SER A 81 -14.86 -14.47 -3.44
C SER A 81 -15.00 -12.94 -3.33
N LEU A 82 -15.45 -12.44 -2.18
CA LEU A 82 -15.58 -10.99 -1.97
C LEU A 82 -14.21 -10.29 -1.94
N GLU A 83 -13.19 -10.94 -1.39
CA GLU A 83 -11.80 -10.47 -1.41
C GLU A 83 -11.28 -10.32 -2.84
N ALA A 84 -11.54 -11.28 -3.73
CA ALA A 84 -11.17 -11.15 -5.15
C ALA A 84 -11.77 -9.88 -5.78
N SER A 85 -13.03 -9.58 -5.44
CA SER A 85 -13.73 -8.39 -5.93
C SER A 85 -13.16 -7.11 -5.34
N PHE A 86 -12.80 -7.10 -4.06
CA PHE A 86 -12.11 -6.00 -3.42
C PHE A 86 -10.74 -5.73 -4.09
N LEU A 87 -9.94 -6.78 -4.30
CA LEU A 87 -8.64 -6.69 -4.97
C LEU A 87 -8.77 -6.12 -6.40
N GLY A 88 -9.83 -6.51 -7.12
CA GLY A 88 -10.14 -6.00 -8.45
C GLY A 88 -10.84 -4.64 -8.49
N GLY A 89 -11.11 -4.00 -7.34
CA GLY A 89 -11.82 -2.72 -7.28
C GLY A 89 -13.30 -2.77 -7.70
N LEU A 90 -13.92 -3.96 -7.68
CA LEU A 90 -15.35 -4.15 -7.94
C LEU A 90 -16.22 -3.72 -6.74
N VAL A 91 -15.63 -3.70 -5.54
CA VAL A 91 -16.33 -3.38 -4.30
C VAL A 91 -15.70 -2.15 -3.65
N SER A 92 -16.53 -1.14 -3.41
CA SER A 92 -16.21 -0.04 -2.51
C SER A 92 -16.64 -0.42 -1.10
N VAL A 93 -15.77 -0.10 -0.14
CA VAL A 93 -16.00 -0.26 1.29
C VAL A 93 -16.25 1.11 1.91
N LYS A 94 -16.88 1.13 3.10
CA LYS A 94 -17.14 2.35 3.89
C LYS A 94 -17.13 2.03 5.39
N GLY A 95 -17.10 3.06 6.22
CA GLY A 95 -17.21 2.93 7.67
C GLY A 95 -16.04 2.12 8.23
N SER A 96 -16.33 1.13 9.06
CA SER A 96 -15.31 0.25 9.63
C SER A 96 -14.51 -0.54 8.60
N ALA A 97 -15.10 -0.83 7.44
CA ALA A 97 -14.45 -1.62 6.39
C ALA A 97 -13.36 -0.83 5.62
N GLU A 98 -13.24 0.49 5.82
CA GLU A 98 -12.09 1.29 5.36
C GLU A 98 -10.76 0.77 5.95
N PHE A 99 -10.81 0.01 7.05
CA PHE A 99 -9.67 -0.72 7.59
C PHE A 99 -8.99 -1.64 6.55
N LEU A 100 -9.70 -2.13 5.52
CA LEU A 100 -9.11 -2.90 4.42
C LEU A 100 -8.17 -2.06 3.53
N HIS A 101 -8.43 -0.77 3.40
CA HIS A 101 -7.62 0.17 2.61
C HIS A 101 -6.45 0.75 3.40
N ASP A 102 -6.56 0.82 4.73
CA ASP A 102 -5.48 1.28 5.59
C ASP A 102 -4.28 0.33 5.47
N LYS A 103 -3.12 0.83 5.04
CA LYS A 103 -1.87 0.07 4.92
C LYS A 103 -0.77 0.84 5.62
N LYS A 104 0.22 0.11 6.14
CA LYS A 104 1.46 0.74 6.61
C LYS A 104 2.10 1.59 5.52
N THR A 105 2.56 2.77 5.89
CA THR A 105 3.26 3.71 5.00
C THR A 105 4.78 3.60 5.12
N SER A 106 5.28 2.73 6.01
CA SER A 106 6.71 2.51 6.24
C SER A 106 6.95 1.09 6.75
N LYS A 107 8.07 0.47 6.34
CA LYS A 107 8.56 -0.78 6.96
C LYS A 107 9.00 -0.58 8.40
N ARG A 108 9.37 0.65 8.77
CA ARG A 108 9.78 1.04 10.12
C ARG A 108 8.59 1.26 11.06
N GLN A 109 7.35 1.05 10.59
CA GLN A 109 6.16 1.23 11.41
C GLN A 109 5.78 -0.06 12.13
N SER A 110 5.69 -0.01 13.46
CA SER A 110 5.06 -1.03 14.28
C SER A 110 3.57 -0.72 14.41
N ARG A 111 2.72 -1.75 14.24
CA ARG A 111 1.26 -1.62 14.22
C ARG A 111 0.59 -2.72 15.02
N VAL A 112 -0.40 -2.34 15.83
CA VAL A 112 -1.37 -3.26 16.43
C VAL A 112 -2.75 -2.62 16.37
N SER A 113 -3.76 -3.38 15.96
CA SER A 113 -5.14 -2.90 15.87
C SER A 113 -6.03 -3.54 16.94
N LEU A 114 -6.92 -2.76 17.53
CA LEU A 114 -8.01 -3.26 18.38
C LEU A 114 -9.31 -3.21 17.60
N GLN A 115 -9.96 -4.36 17.45
CA GLN A 115 -11.30 -4.48 16.91
C GLN A 115 -12.31 -4.50 18.04
N TYR A 116 -13.34 -3.68 17.95
CA TYR A 116 -14.60 -3.77 18.69
C TYR A 116 -15.69 -4.25 17.73
N CYS A 117 -16.49 -5.24 18.12
CA CYS A 117 -17.56 -5.78 17.30
C CYS A 117 -18.79 -6.03 18.18
N THR A 118 -19.95 -5.51 17.77
CA THR A 118 -21.20 -5.75 18.48
C THR A 118 -22.36 -5.97 17.52
N THR A 119 -23.21 -6.94 17.81
CA THR A 119 -24.40 -7.28 17.03
C THR A 119 -25.65 -6.97 17.85
N THR A 120 -26.73 -6.59 17.17
CA THR A 120 -27.97 -6.10 17.79
C THR A 120 -29.16 -7.00 17.49
N ARG A 121 -29.49 -7.14 16.20
CA ARG A 121 -30.67 -7.87 15.73
C ARG A 121 -30.43 -8.51 14.38
N PHE A 122 -31.18 -9.56 14.11
CA PHE A 122 -31.26 -10.21 12.81
C PHE A 122 -32.66 -10.02 12.24
N GLU A 123 -32.75 -9.56 10.99
CA GLU A 123 -33.99 -9.34 10.26
C GLU A 123 -34.02 -10.27 9.04
N GLN A 124 -35.13 -10.95 8.78
CA GLN A 124 -35.26 -11.83 7.63
C GLN A 124 -36.65 -11.82 6.96
N LEU A 125 -36.66 -12.09 5.67
CA LEU A 125 -37.87 -12.36 4.90
C LEU A 125 -38.40 -13.76 5.19
N THR A 126 -39.72 -13.88 5.35
CA THR A 126 -40.41 -15.15 5.59
C THR A 126 -40.93 -15.81 4.30
N MET A 127 -41.54 -17.00 4.44
CA MET A 127 -42.23 -17.68 3.34
C MET A 127 -43.39 -16.87 2.75
N ASP A 128 -43.92 -15.89 3.47
CA ASP A 128 -44.93 -14.97 2.93
C ASP A 128 -44.37 -14.13 1.77
N HIS A 129 -43.05 -13.97 1.69
CA HIS A 129 -42.36 -13.32 0.57
C HIS A 129 -41.91 -14.32 -0.49
N LEU A 130 -41.24 -15.38 -0.06
CA LEU A 130 -40.53 -16.32 -0.93
C LEU A 130 -41.42 -17.47 -1.46
N GLY A 131 -42.66 -17.57 -0.99
CA GLY A 131 -43.63 -18.56 -1.42
C GLY A 131 -43.98 -18.46 -2.92
N ALA A 132 -44.32 -19.59 -3.52
CA ALA A 132 -44.73 -19.64 -4.91
C ALA A 132 -45.97 -18.76 -5.14
N GLY A 133 -45.89 -17.85 -6.12
CA GLY A 133 -46.96 -16.90 -6.44
C GLY A 133 -46.93 -15.58 -5.66
N ASN A 134 -46.00 -15.42 -4.72
CA ASN A 134 -45.90 -14.21 -3.89
C ASN A 134 -45.02 -13.11 -4.50
N VAL A 135 -44.32 -13.39 -5.60
CA VAL A 135 -43.50 -12.40 -6.33
C VAL A 135 -44.40 -11.57 -7.24
N LYS A 136 -44.34 -10.24 -7.12
CA LYS A 136 -45.17 -9.31 -7.89
C LYS A 136 -44.51 -8.86 -9.19
N TYR A 137 -43.22 -8.59 -9.16
CA TYR A 137 -42.45 -8.05 -10.29
C TYR A 137 -41.55 -9.13 -10.89
N SER A 138 -42.14 -10.09 -11.60
CA SER A 138 -41.43 -11.24 -12.18
C SER A 138 -40.61 -10.90 -13.43
N ASN A 139 -40.84 -9.75 -14.06
CA ASN A 139 -40.06 -9.28 -15.22
C ASN A 139 -38.55 -9.15 -14.91
N VAL A 140 -38.22 -8.86 -13.66
CA VAL A 140 -36.83 -8.74 -13.17
C VAL A 140 -36.00 -10.00 -13.45
N PHE A 141 -36.62 -11.20 -13.45
CA PHE A 141 -35.90 -12.44 -13.74
C PHE A 141 -35.35 -12.49 -15.17
N GLN A 142 -36.07 -11.91 -16.13
CA GLN A 142 -35.69 -11.91 -17.54
C GLN A 142 -34.66 -10.83 -17.88
N GLU A 143 -34.59 -9.76 -17.09
CA GLU A 143 -33.61 -8.67 -17.29
C GLU A 143 -32.16 -9.15 -17.07
N GLY A 144 -31.96 -10.20 -16.26
CA GLY A 144 -30.65 -10.79 -16.01
C GLY A 144 -29.64 -9.87 -15.30
N SER A 145 -30.13 -8.77 -14.73
CA SER A 145 -29.36 -7.74 -14.03
C SER A 145 -28.87 -8.22 -12.66
N ALA A 146 -29.69 -9.02 -11.95
CA ALA A 146 -29.40 -9.59 -10.63
C ALA A 146 -29.27 -11.11 -10.67
N THR A 147 -28.56 -11.67 -9.68
CA THR A 147 -28.50 -13.13 -9.48
C THR A 147 -29.10 -13.59 -8.15
N HIS A 148 -29.15 -12.70 -7.15
CA HIS A 148 -29.65 -12.98 -5.82
C HIS A 148 -30.54 -11.84 -5.30
N VAL A 149 -31.31 -12.14 -4.26
CA VAL A 149 -32.07 -11.16 -3.46
C VAL A 149 -31.65 -11.26 -2.00
N VAL A 150 -31.58 -10.12 -1.31
CA VAL A 150 -31.29 -10.05 0.13
C VAL A 150 -32.50 -10.56 0.91
N THR A 151 -32.31 -11.66 1.64
CA THR A 151 -33.38 -12.27 2.47
C THR A 151 -33.10 -12.21 3.95
N GLY A 152 -31.89 -11.87 4.38
CA GLY A 152 -31.55 -11.74 5.79
C GLY A 152 -30.44 -10.74 6.02
N LEU A 153 -30.49 -10.03 7.14
CA LEU A 153 -29.52 -9.02 7.55
C LEU A 153 -29.24 -9.14 9.04
N LEU A 154 -27.96 -9.22 9.38
CA LEU A 154 -27.48 -9.06 10.75
C LEU A 154 -27.04 -7.61 10.94
N TYR A 155 -27.67 -6.90 11.86
CA TYR A 155 -27.36 -5.52 12.21
C TYR A 155 -26.44 -5.44 13.42
N GLY A 156 -25.57 -4.45 13.42
CA GLY A 156 -24.66 -4.15 14.52
C GLY A 156 -23.75 -2.99 14.17
N ALA A 157 -22.59 -2.92 14.82
CA ALA A 157 -21.54 -1.99 14.47
C ALA A 157 -20.19 -2.56 14.86
N GLN A 158 -19.15 -2.13 14.16
CA GLN A 158 -17.79 -2.47 14.53
C GLN A 158 -16.87 -1.25 14.37
N ALA A 159 -15.73 -1.30 15.03
CA ALA A 159 -14.71 -0.27 14.99
C ALA A 159 -13.32 -0.87 15.08
N PHE A 160 -12.37 -0.25 14.39
CA PHE A 160 -10.95 -0.57 14.41
C PHE A 160 -10.19 0.65 14.91
N PHE A 161 -9.43 0.45 15.99
CA PHE A 161 -8.45 1.40 16.49
C PHE A 161 -7.08 0.90 16.05
N VAL A 162 -6.49 1.56 15.07
CA VAL A 162 -5.18 1.20 14.49
C VAL A 162 -4.12 2.04 15.19
N PHE A 163 -3.26 1.39 15.99
CA PHE A 163 -2.20 2.06 16.71
C PHE A 163 -0.87 1.88 15.99
N ASP A 164 -0.23 3.00 15.66
CA ASP A 164 1.01 3.06 14.89
C ASP A 164 2.12 3.79 15.65
N GLN A 165 3.34 3.25 15.62
CA GLN A 165 4.55 3.91 16.07
C GLN A 165 5.67 3.71 15.05
N GLU A 166 6.37 4.78 14.71
CA GLU A 166 7.61 4.72 13.95
C GLU A 166 8.77 4.25 14.84
N VAL A 167 9.49 3.23 14.37
CA VAL A 167 10.58 2.58 15.10
C VAL A 167 11.90 3.26 14.76
N SER A 168 12.60 3.73 15.78
CA SER A 168 13.90 4.41 15.63
C SER A 168 15.05 3.42 15.41
N SER A 169 16.19 3.91 14.90
CA SER A 169 17.42 3.11 14.79
C SER A 169 17.90 2.67 16.18
N GLY A 170 17.89 1.35 16.42
CA GLY A 170 18.26 0.74 17.70
C GLY A 170 17.08 0.20 18.53
N GLU A 171 15.84 0.50 18.15
CA GLU A 171 14.66 -0.09 18.76
C GLU A 171 14.26 -1.42 18.09
N ASN A 172 13.79 -2.39 18.88
CA ASN A 172 13.34 -3.69 18.38
C ASN A 172 11.84 -3.66 18.08
N HIS A 173 11.48 -3.94 16.81
CA HIS A 173 10.10 -4.01 16.35
C HIS A 173 9.24 -4.99 17.15
N GLN A 174 9.80 -6.14 17.54
CA GLN A 174 9.06 -7.18 18.25
C GLN A 174 8.77 -6.76 19.69
N ASP A 175 9.71 -6.08 20.35
CA ASP A 175 9.53 -5.59 21.72
C ASP A 175 8.50 -4.45 21.77
N ILE A 176 8.56 -3.51 20.81
CA ILE A 176 7.56 -2.44 20.67
C ILE A 176 6.17 -3.02 20.45
N LYS A 177 6.06 -3.97 19.51
CA LYS A 177 4.79 -4.63 19.19
C LYS A 177 4.23 -5.40 20.39
N GLY A 178 5.08 -6.15 21.11
CA GLY A 178 4.68 -6.89 22.30
C GLY A 178 4.18 -5.98 23.42
N ASN A 179 4.89 -4.88 23.67
CA ASN A 179 4.51 -3.87 24.66
C ASN A 179 3.18 -3.19 24.30
N LEU A 180 3.00 -2.80 23.03
CA LEU A 180 1.76 -2.21 22.55
C LEU A 180 0.58 -3.19 22.72
N GLN A 181 0.77 -4.45 22.34
CA GLN A 181 -0.26 -5.47 22.47
C GLN A 181 -0.67 -5.67 23.94
N ALA A 182 0.28 -5.69 24.87
CA ALA A 182 0.01 -5.79 26.30
C ALA A 182 -0.78 -4.58 26.84
N THR A 183 -0.49 -3.39 26.32
CA THR A 183 -1.15 -2.13 26.71
C THR A 183 -2.59 -2.08 26.17
N ILE A 184 -2.79 -2.39 24.88
CA ILE A 184 -4.10 -2.43 24.23
C ILE A 184 -5.03 -3.46 24.89
N LYS A 185 -4.50 -4.61 25.36
CA LYS A 185 -5.27 -5.62 26.10
C LYS A 185 -5.98 -5.08 27.34
N LYS A 186 -5.53 -3.95 27.88
CA LYS A 186 -6.16 -3.32 29.05
C LYS A 186 -7.35 -2.44 28.68
N ILE A 187 -7.46 -1.95 27.42
CA ILE A 187 -8.55 -1.04 26.99
C ILE A 187 -9.94 -1.67 27.21
N PRO A 188 -10.20 -2.94 26.83
CA PRO A 188 -11.50 -3.57 27.05
C PRO A 188 -11.86 -3.84 28.52
N GLN A 189 -10.91 -3.71 29.44
CA GLN A 189 -11.12 -3.96 30.87
C GLN A 189 -11.70 -2.74 31.60
N ILE A 190 -11.87 -1.62 30.90
CA ILE A 190 -12.41 -0.37 31.47
C ILE A 190 -13.93 -0.49 31.57
N SER A 191 -14.47 -0.30 32.77
CA SER A 191 -15.92 -0.21 32.96
C SER A 191 -16.45 1.14 32.49
N ILE A 192 -17.68 1.13 31.98
CA ILE A 192 -18.41 2.29 31.43
C ILE A 192 -18.54 3.46 32.44
N GLU A 193 -18.45 3.18 33.73
CA GLU A 193 -18.55 4.16 34.83
C GLU A 193 -17.18 4.58 35.42
N GLY A 194 -16.08 4.00 34.94
CA GLY A 194 -14.78 4.06 35.61
C GLY A 194 -13.62 4.46 34.70
N GLN A 195 -13.61 5.69 34.19
CA GLN A 195 -12.41 6.29 33.55
C GLN A 195 -11.15 6.25 34.45
N ALA A 196 -11.33 6.02 35.76
CA ALA A 196 -10.25 5.94 36.75
C ALA A 196 -9.61 4.55 36.95
N ASN A 197 -10.10 3.48 36.31
CA ASN A 197 -9.68 2.10 36.62
C ASN A 197 -8.60 1.50 35.72
N LEU A 198 -8.11 2.20 34.68
CA LEU A 198 -7.00 1.68 33.88
C LEU A 198 -5.68 1.78 34.67
N LYS A 199 -5.35 0.73 35.42
CA LYS A 199 -4.08 0.61 36.14
C LYS A 199 -2.94 0.43 35.13
N MET A 200 -2.34 1.55 34.73
CA MET A 200 -1.10 1.58 33.97
C MET A 200 0.02 2.20 34.79
N SER A 201 1.22 1.63 34.72
CA SER A 201 2.42 2.28 35.26
C SER A 201 2.75 3.54 34.44
N GLU A 202 3.54 4.45 35.02
CA GLU A 202 4.00 5.64 34.28
C GLU A 202 4.86 5.27 33.06
N GLU A 203 5.59 4.16 33.13
CA GLU A 203 6.34 3.62 31.98
C GLU A 203 5.40 3.12 30.86
N GLU A 204 4.31 2.44 31.21
CA GLU A 204 3.32 1.97 30.24
C GLU A 204 2.61 3.15 29.57
N LYS A 205 2.23 4.19 30.33
CA LYS A 205 1.65 5.43 29.79
C LYS A 205 2.61 6.13 28.83
N SER A 206 3.86 6.29 29.25
CA SER A 206 4.90 6.91 28.41
C SER A 206 5.10 6.17 27.08
N LYS A 207 5.09 4.83 27.12
CA LYS A 207 5.14 4.01 25.89
C LYS A 207 3.87 4.13 25.06
N ALA A 208 2.69 4.10 25.68
CA ALA A 208 1.40 4.23 25.00
C ALA A 208 1.27 5.58 24.25
N ASN A 209 1.80 6.65 24.84
CA ASN A 209 1.77 8.00 24.27
C ASN A 209 2.71 8.19 23.06
N LYS A 210 3.56 7.20 22.73
CA LYS A 210 4.34 7.19 21.49
C LYS A 210 3.54 6.72 20.28
N PHE A 211 2.35 6.15 20.49
CA PHE A 211 1.52 5.64 19.42
C PHE A 211 0.48 6.66 18.99
N ASN A 212 0.33 6.77 17.68
CA ASN A 212 -0.78 7.48 17.06
C ASN A 212 -1.94 6.50 16.87
N CYS A 213 -3.17 6.99 16.94
CA CYS A 213 -4.37 6.21 16.68
C CYS A 213 -5.06 6.67 15.40
N THR A 214 -5.42 5.73 14.54
CA THR A 214 -6.32 5.94 13.39
C THR A 214 -7.60 5.13 13.63
N PHE A 215 -8.76 5.76 13.49
CA PHE A 215 -10.05 5.14 13.74
C PHE A 215 -10.83 4.86 12.46
N HIS A 216 -11.30 3.62 12.30
CA HIS A 216 -12.22 3.20 11.26
C HIS A 216 -13.43 2.55 11.91
N GLY A 217 -14.61 3.16 11.88
CA GLY A 217 -15.76 2.61 12.58
C GLY A 217 -17.09 3.00 11.98
N ASP A 218 -18.14 2.26 12.37
CA ASP A 218 -19.52 2.50 11.95
C ASP A 218 -20.28 3.48 12.87
N PHE A 219 -19.54 4.22 13.69
CA PHE A 219 -20.08 5.13 14.70
C PHE A 219 -19.90 6.58 14.26
N ALA A 220 -20.93 7.41 14.46
CA ALA A 220 -20.82 8.85 14.30
C ALA A 220 -20.14 9.44 15.55
N LEU A 221 -18.85 9.76 15.42
CA LEU A 221 -18.07 10.42 16.47
C LEU A 221 -18.01 11.93 16.22
N GLU A 222 -18.02 12.73 17.28
CA GLU A 222 -17.74 14.17 17.18
C GLU A 222 -16.29 14.42 16.78
N ASN A 223 -15.37 13.67 17.38
CA ASN A 223 -13.94 13.73 17.10
C ASN A 223 -13.36 12.31 17.04
N ASN A 224 -12.58 12.03 16.00
CA ASN A 224 -11.87 10.76 15.88
C ASN A 224 -10.68 10.71 16.85
N PRO A 225 -10.42 9.56 17.50
CA PRO A 225 -9.31 9.43 18.42
C PRO A 225 -7.98 9.44 17.66
N VAL A 226 -7.06 10.30 18.08
CA VAL A 226 -5.70 10.41 17.52
C VAL A 226 -4.61 9.97 18.51
N THR A 227 -4.97 9.86 19.79
CA THR A 227 -4.09 9.39 20.87
C THR A 227 -4.60 8.11 21.52
N PHE A 228 -3.75 7.45 22.31
CA PHE A 228 -4.16 6.32 23.13
C PHE A 228 -5.26 6.67 24.15
N GLU A 229 -5.17 7.83 24.79
CA GLU A 229 -6.16 8.27 25.77
C GLU A 229 -7.52 8.57 25.13
N ASP A 230 -7.52 9.15 23.93
CA ASP A 230 -8.76 9.37 23.17
C ASP A 230 -9.38 8.03 22.77
N ALA A 231 -8.57 7.07 22.32
CA ALA A 231 -9.03 5.74 21.96
C ALA A 231 -9.71 5.04 23.16
N VAL A 232 -9.14 5.15 24.35
CA VAL A 232 -9.73 4.66 25.61
C VAL A 232 -11.10 5.30 25.88
N LYS A 233 -11.20 6.63 25.77
CA LYS A 233 -12.46 7.36 26.00
C LYS A 233 -13.54 6.96 24.99
N VAL A 234 -13.17 6.91 23.72
CA VAL A 234 -14.08 6.51 22.62
C VAL A 234 -14.54 5.08 22.83
N TYR A 235 -13.63 4.14 23.11
CA TYR A 235 -13.96 2.73 23.35
C TYR A 235 -15.00 2.56 24.47
N ALA A 236 -14.82 3.24 25.61
CA ALA A 236 -15.77 3.20 26.73
C ALA A 236 -17.16 3.77 26.37
N GLY A 237 -17.23 4.68 25.40
CA GLY A 237 -18.47 5.29 24.92
C GLY A 237 -19.19 4.50 23.83
N LEU A 238 -18.52 3.62 23.08
CA LEU A 238 -19.08 2.90 21.92
C LEU A 238 -20.43 2.22 22.20
N PRO A 239 -20.64 1.51 23.33
CA PRO A 239 -21.93 0.85 23.58
C PRO A 239 -23.12 1.81 23.61
N ARG A 240 -22.92 3.06 24.06
CA ARG A 240 -23.99 4.07 24.15
C ARG A 240 -24.32 4.69 22.80
N LEU A 241 -23.37 4.67 21.85
CA LEU A 241 -23.53 5.31 20.54
C LEU A 241 -24.41 4.50 19.58
N LEU A 242 -24.76 3.25 19.92
CA LEU A 242 -25.70 2.46 19.12
C LEU A 242 -27.16 2.88 19.30
N GLY A 243 -27.46 3.63 20.36
CA GLY A 243 -28.82 3.92 20.81
C GLY A 243 -29.40 2.77 21.64
N ASP A 244 -30.42 3.08 22.45
CA ASP A 244 -31.00 2.15 23.42
C ASP A 244 -31.56 0.87 22.78
N ASN A 245 -31.97 0.93 21.50
CA ASN A 245 -32.49 -0.22 20.74
C ASN A 245 -31.64 -0.55 19.51
N GLY A 246 -30.42 -0.01 19.39
CA GLY A 246 -29.58 -0.20 18.21
C GLY A 246 -30.11 0.57 17.00
N GLU A 247 -30.67 1.77 17.20
CA GLU A 247 -31.20 2.64 16.14
C GLU A 247 -30.12 3.04 15.13
N HIS A 248 -28.86 3.10 15.57
CA HIS A 248 -27.72 3.47 14.73
C HIS A 248 -26.95 2.24 14.20
N ALA A 249 -27.46 1.03 14.40
CA ALA A 249 -26.84 -0.18 13.88
C ALA A 249 -26.89 -0.22 12.33
N VAL A 250 -25.79 -0.66 11.73
CA VAL A 250 -25.64 -0.86 10.29
C VAL A 250 -25.65 -2.35 9.94
N PRO A 251 -25.96 -2.73 8.69
CA PRO A 251 -25.79 -4.11 8.24
C PRO A 251 -24.33 -4.56 8.36
N MET A 252 -24.08 -5.69 9.01
CA MET A 252 -22.76 -6.32 9.15
C MET A 252 -22.62 -7.56 8.27
N ALA A 253 -23.62 -8.43 8.26
CA ALA A 253 -23.67 -9.64 7.44
C ALA A 253 -25.00 -9.75 6.70
N VAL A 254 -24.96 -10.35 5.51
CA VAL A 254 -26.05 -10.38 4.55
C VAL A 254 -26.26 -11.80 4.05
N TRP A 255 -27.51 -12.25 4.01
CA TRP A 255 -27.90 -13.53 3.43
C TRP A 255 -28.59 -13.28 2.09
N LEU A 256 -28.02 -13.89 1.05
CA LEU A 256 -28.42 -13.75 -0.34
C LEU A 256 -29.06 -15.04 -0.83
N TYR A 257 -30.32 -14.96 -1.21
CA TYR A 257 -31.06 -16.09 -1.78
C TYR A 257 -30.99 -16.08 -3.31
N PRO A 258 -30.64 -17.20 -3.97
CA PRO A 258 -30.54 -17.26 -5.42
C PRO A 258 -31.89 -17.04 -6.11
N LEU A 259 -31.96 -16.09 -7.05
CA LEU A 259 -33.19 -15.82 -7.80
C LEU A 259 -33.64 -17.01 -8.64
N LYS A 260 -32.67 -17.84 -9.08
CA LYS A 260 -32.93 -19.08 -9.83
C LYS A 260 -33.84 -20.06 -9.10
N ASN A 261 -33.86 -20.02 -7.77
CA ASN A 261 -34.75 -20.86 -6.97
C ASN A 261 -36.21 -20.36 -6.99
N LEU A 262 -36.43 -19.09 -7.33
CA LEU A 262 -37.76 -18.50 -7.52
C LEU A 262 -38.23 -18.65 -8.97
N ASP A 263 -37.35 -18.39 -9.93
CA ASP A 263 -37.62 -18.57 -11.36
C ASP A 263 -36.37 -19.04 -12.11
N SER A 264 -36.50 -20.15 -12.85
CA SER A 264 -35.41 -20.75 -13.62
C SER A 264 -34.82 -19.84 -14.72
N ALA A 265 -35.55 -18.82 -15.17
CA ALA A 265 -35.10 -17.85 -16.16
C ALA A 265 -34.10 -16.83 -15.58
N ALA A 266 -34.00 -16.71 -14.26
CA ALA A 266 -33.14 -15.75 -13.60
C ALA A 266 -31.65 -16.00 -13.89
N ALA A 267 -30.88 -14.91 -13.99
CA ALA A 267 -29.42 -15.01 -14.09
C ALA A 267 -28.84 -15.68 -12.83
N GLN A 268 -27.72 -16.37 -13.00
CA GLN A 268 -27.10 -17.17 -11.93
C GLN A 268 -25.60 -16.91 -11.82
N LEU A 269 -25.08 -17.15 -10.62
CA LEU A 269 -23.65 -17.35 -10.41
C LEU A 269 -23.27 -18.75 -10.90
N VAL A 270 -22.50 -18.82 -12.00
CA VAL A 270 -22.17 -20.08 -12.68
C VAL A 270 -20.92 -20.73 -12.09
N ARG A 271 -19.89 -19.92 -11.77
CA ARG A 271 -18.61 -20.38 -11.22
C ARG A 271 -18.19 -19.55 -10.01
N GLN A 272 -17.50 -20.20 -9.08
CA GLN A 272 -16.72 -19.51 -8.04
C GLN A 272 -15.29 -19.32 -8.52
N ILE A 273 -14.55 -18.42 -7.85
CA ILE A 273 -13.11 -18.25 -8.07
C ILE A 273 -12.37 -19.06 -7.01
N SER A 274 -11.42 -19.88 -7.44
CA SER A 274 -10.64 -20.71 -6.52
C SER A 274 -9.80 -19.86 -5.57
N VAL A 275 -9.85 -20.22 -4.29
CA VAL A 275 -9.15 -19.52 -3.19
C VAL A 275 -7.65 -19.40 -3.47
N SER A 276 -7.05 -20.39 -4.13
CA SER A 276 -5.63 -20.37 -4.52
C SER A 276 -5.31 -19.26 -5.53
N LEU A 277 -6.21 -18.97 -6.47
CA LEU A 277 -6.04 -17.86 -7.42
C LEU A 277 -6.25 -16.51 -6.76
N VAL A 278 -7.22 -16.41 -5.83
CA VAL A 278 -7.43 -15.18 -5.04
C VAL A 278 -6.17 -14.84 -4.25
N ARG A 279 -5.64 -15.79 -3.47
CA ARG A 279 -4.39 -15.62 -2.71
C ARG A 279 -3.18 -15.34 -3.60
N ARG A 280 -3.20 -15.80 -4.85
CA ARG A 280 -2.13 -15.50 -5.81
C ARG A 280 -2.25 -14.07 -6.34
N ALA A 281 -3.45 -13.61 -6.69
CA ALA A 281 -3.68 -12.22 -7.08
C ALA A 281 -3.32 -11.24 -5.95
N GLN A 282 -3.70 -11.58 -4.72
CA GLN A 282 -3.37 -10.82 -3.51
C GLN A 282 -1.86 -10.66 -3.33
N ARG A 283 -1.08 -11.75 -3.34
CA ARG A 283 0.38 -11.70 -3.21
C ARG A 283 1.06 -10.84 -4.28
N LEU A 284 0.51 -10.79 -5.50
CA LEU A 284 1.04 -9.95 -6.57
C LEU A 284 0.76 -8.46 -6.32
N LEU A 285 -0.42 -8.12 -5.78
CA LEU A 285 -0.77 -6.75 -5.38
C LEU A 285 0.04 -6.32 -4.15
N ASP A 286 0.13 -7.17 -3.12
CA ASP A 286 0.93 -6.90 -1.92
C ASP A 286 2.42 -6.68 -2.26
N GLY A 287 2.95 -7.37 -3.28
CA GLY A 287 4.32 -7.14 -3.78
C GLY A 287 4.51 -5.74 -4.39
N LEU A 288 3.50 -5.23 -5.10
CA LEU A 288 3.51 -3.87 -5.64
C LEU A 288 3.37 -2.83 -4.52
N ASP A 289 2.52 -3.07 -3.53
CA ASP A 289 2.36 -2.20 -2.36
C ASP A 289 3.64 -2.14 -1.51
N SER A 290 4.28 -3.30 -1.28
CA SER A 290 5.57 -3.37 -0.57
C SER A 290 6.66 -2.57 -1.27
N THR A 291 6.62 -2.52 -2.61
CA THR A 291 7.56 -1.74 -3.42
C THR A 291 7.36 -0.23 -3.21
N ASP A 292 6.11 0.23 -3.14
CA ASP A 292 5.79 1.63 -2.84
C ASP A 292 6.30 2.03 -1.45
N VAL A 293 6.00 1.24 -0.41
CA VAL A 293 6.45 1.48 0.96
C VAL A 293 7.99 1.57 1.04
N GLN A 294 8.70 0.69 0.33
CA GLN A 294 10.16 0.72 0.27
C GLN A 294 10.70 1.99 -0.38
N CYS A 295 10.13 2.39 -1.51
CA CYS A 295 10.52 3.63 -2.16
C CYS A 295 10.33 4.82 -1.21
N GLN A 296 9.19 4.87 -0.49
CA GLN A 296 8.90 5.95 0.46
C GLN A 296 9.90 6.00 1.61
N ASP A 297 10.28 4.85 2.17
CA ASP A 297 11.30 4.76 3.22
C ASP A 297 12.65 5.27 2.71
N MET A 298 13.10 4.79 1.55
CA MET A 298 14.37 5.19 0.94
C MET A 298 14.40 6.70 0.62
N MET A 299 13.29 7.27 0.19
CA MET A 299 13.20 8.71 -0.10
C MET A 299 13.28 9.60 1.16
N LYS A 300 13.03 9.04 2.34
CA LYS A 300 13.18 9.74 3.63
C LYS A 300 14.61 9.69 4.17
N GLU A 301 15.49 8.86 3.58
CA GLU A 301 16.87 8.76 4.02
C GLU A 301 17.67 10.02 3.67
N ASP A 302 18.68 10.31 4.50
CA ASP A 302 19.55 11.49 4.37
C ASP A 302 20.19 11.60 2.98
N MET A 303 20.64 10.49 2.42
CA MET A 303 21.21 10.44 1.06
C MET A 303 20.25 10.89 -0.02
N ALA A 304 18.97 10.50 0.09
CA ALA A 304 17.93 10.91 -0.84
C ALA A 304 17.51 12.38 -0.63
N ILE A 305 17.73 12.93 0.57
CA ILE A 305 17.54 14.36 0.86
C ILE A 305 18.68 15.18 0.25
N LYS A 306 19.93 14.76 0.44
CA LYS A 306 21.14 15.44 -0.07
C LYS A 306 21.25 15.41 -1.59
N PHE A 307 20.83 14.32 -2.23
CA PHE A 307 20.88 14.16 -3.69
C PHE A 307 19.48 13.92 -4.27
N PRO A 308 18.84 14.98 -4.82
CA PRO A 308 17.50 14.89 -5.41
C PRO A 308 17.38 13.86 -6.54
N GLU A 309 18.48 13.48 -7.19
CA GLU A 309 18.54 12.44 -8.22
C GLU A 309 18.02 11.10 -7.71
N PHE A 310 18.34 10.71 -6.47
CA PHE A 310 17.83 9.47 -5.88
C PHE A 310 16.31 9.51 -5.72
N LYS A 311 15.77 10.63 -5.20
CA LYS A 311 14.32 10.84 -5.10
C LYS A 311 13.67 10.80 -6.48
N ALA A 312 14.28 11.39 -7.50
CA ALA A 312 13.74 11.38 -8.85
C ALA A 312 13.66 9.94 -9.42
N LYS A 313 14.72 9.14 -9.26
CA LYS A 313 14.75 7.72 -9.68
C LYS A 313 13.69 6.88 -8.95
N LEU A 314 13.59 7.04 -7.62
CA LEU A 314 12.65 6.28 -6.78
C LEU A 314 11.20 6.67 -7.06
N ASN A 315 10.88 7.96 -7.16
CA ASN A 315 9.54 8.44 -7.54
C ASN A 315 9.13 7.89 -8.90
N LYS A 316 10.01 8.00 -9.91
CA LYS A 316 9.69 7.52 -11.25
C LYS A 316 9.37 6.03 -11.28
N PHE A 317 10.16 5.22 -10.57
CA PHE A 317 9.91 3.78 -10.45
C PHE A 317 8.59 3.49 -9.71
N ARG A 318 8.34 4.15 -8.57
CA ARG A 318 7.09 4.02 -7.81
C ARG A 318 5.86 4.35 -8.65
N ASP A 319 5.92 5.42 -9.43
CA ASP A 319 4.80 5.87 -10.26
C ASP A 319 4.47 4.82 -11.34
N LEU A 320 5.49 4.21 -11.96
CA LEU A 320 5.30 3.10 -12.92
C LEU A 320 4.71 1.85 -12.25
N CYS A 321 5.16 1.49 -11.04
CA CYS A 321 4.58 0.37 -10.28
C CYS A 321 3.10 0.63 -9.94
N SER A 322 2.77 1.87 -9.60
CA SER A 322 1.40 2.31 -9.28
C SER A 322 0.50 2.29 -10.52
N GLU A 323 1.00 2.74 -11.67
CA GLU A 323 0.30 2.65 -12.95
C GLU A 323 0.03 1.18 -13.32
N TYR A 324 1.05 0.31 -13.23
CA TYR A 324 0.90 -1.11 -13.50
C TYR A 324 -0.12 -1.79 -12.56
N LYS A 325 -0.11 -1.42 -11.27
CA LYS A 325 -1.09 -1.92 -10.30
C LYS A 325 -2.51 -1.64 -10.76
N LEU A 326 -2.80 -0.42 -11.24
CA LEU A 326 -4.12 -0.04 -11.75
C LEU A 326 -4.50 -0.84 -13.01
N VAL A 327 -3.55 -1.06 -13.93
CA VAL A 327 -3.77 -1.90 -15.12
C VAL A 327 -4.14 -3.33 -14.71
N PHE A 328 -3.41 -3.91 -13.75
CA PHE A 328 -3.66 -5.25 -13.25
C PHE A 328 -5.02 -5.36 -12.53
N GLN A 329 -5.38 -4.38 -11.69
CA GLN A 329 -6.69 -4.32 -11.03
C GLN A 329 -7.85 -4.18 -12.04
N LYS A 330 -7.66 -3.37 -13.10
CA LYS A 330 -8.62 -3.26 -14.20
C LYS A 330 -8.80 -4.61 -14.93
N GLY A 331 -7.72 -5.36 -15.10
CA GLY A 331 -7.76 -6.74 -15.62
C GLY A 331 -8.61 -7.67 -14.74
N LEU A 332 -8.39 -7.66 -13.42
CA LEU A 332 -9.21 -8.41 -12.46
C LEU A 332 -10.69 -8.02 -12.55
N CYS A 333 -10.99 -6.72 -12.58
CA CYS A 333 -12.34 -6.17 -12.72
C CYS A 333 -13.07 -6.70 -13.96
N LYS A 334 -12.34 -6.90 -15.07
CA LYS A 334 -12.90 -7.46 -16.33
C LYS A 334 -13.06 -8.97 -16.28
N VAL A 335 -12.07 -9.69 -15.75
CA VAL A 335 -12.03 -11.17 -15.83
C VAL A 335 -12.96 -11.82 -14.80
N LEU A 336 -13.01 -11.31 -13.57
CA LEU A 336 -13.76 -11.95 -12.47
C LEU A 336 -15.27 -12.09 -12.77
N PRO A 337 -16.00 -11.04 -13.24
CA PRO A 337 -17.42 -11.16 -13.54
C PRO A 337 -17.71 -12.11 -14.70
N ASN A 338 -16.83 -12.15 -15.71
CA ASN A 338 -16.98 -13.03 -16.87
C ASN A 338 -16.82 -14.52 -16.48
N ILE A 339 -15.88 -14.83 -15.59
CA ILE A 339 -15.74 -16.19 -15.05
C ILE A 339 -16.99 -16.58 -14.26
N ARG A 340 -17.39 -15.73 -13.31
CA ARG A 340 -18.56 -15.95 -12.46
C ARG A 340 -19.86 -16.08 -13.24
N GLY A 341 -20.01 -15.31 -14.32
CA GLY A 341 -21.17 -15.34 -15.21
C GLY A 341 -21.19 -16.51 -16.19
N GLY A 342 -20.13 -17.31 -16.28
CA GLY A 342 -20.09 -18.47 -17.17
C GLY A 342 -19.37 -18.23 -18.51
N GLY A 343 -19.06 -16.98 -18.86
CA GLY A 343 -18.48 -16.60 -20.15
C GLY A 343 -16.99 -16.88 -20.30
N MET A 344 -16.27 -17.07 -19.20
CA MET A 344 -14.85 -17.45 -19.19
C MET A 344 -14.58 -18.59 -18.20
N GLU A 345 -13.50 -19.34 -18.43
CA GLU A 345 -12.96 -20.33 -17.48
C GLU A 345 -11.90 -19.69 -16.57
N GLU A 346 -11.63 -20.30 -15.41
CA GLU A 346 -10.57 -19.84 -14.49
C GLU A 346 -9.17 -19.79 -15.11
N GLU A 347 -8.96 -20.52 -16.21
CA GLU A 347 -7.69 -20.49 -16.96
C GLU A 347 -7.35 -19.07 -17.48
N GLU A 348 -8.34 -18.23 -17.76
CA GLU A 348 -8.08 -16.84 -18.16
C GLU A 348 -7.50 -16.01 -17.02
N LEU A 349 -7.99 -16.22 -15.79
CA LEU A 349 -7.39 -15.61 -14.60
C LEU A 349 -5.96 -16.14 -14.39
N LYS A 350 -5.75 -17.46 -14.49
CA LYS A 350 -4.40 -18.06 -14.36
C LYS A 350 -3.41 -17.46 -15.36
N LYS A 351 -3.82 -17.30 -16.62
CA LYS A 351 -3.01 -16.68 -17.68
C LYS A 351 -2.63 -15.25 -17.32
N MET A 352 -3.56 -14.43 -16.83
CA MET A 352 -3.30 -13.06 -16.41
C MET A 352 -2.34 -13.00 -15.19
N LEU A 353 -2.50 -13.89 -14.21
CA LEU A 353 -1.56 -13.97 -13.09
C LEU A 353 -0.15 -14.37 -13.56
N ASN A 354 -0.06 -15.34 -14.49
CA ASN A 354 1.20 -15.76 -15.10
C ASN A 354 1.85 -14.62 -15.90
N SER A 355 1.08 -13.77 -16.59
CA SER A 355 1.63 -12.66 -17.37
C SER A 355 2.32 -11.65 -16.47
N LYS A 356 1.71 -11.27 -15.33
CA LYS A 356 2.36 -10.43 -14.32
C LYS A 356 3.64 -11.07 -13.79
N GLU A 357 3.61 -12.34 -13.39
CA GLU A 357 4.81 -13.02 -12.86
C GLU A 357 5.94 -13.13 -13.87
N ARG A 358 5.64 -13.08 -15.18
CA ARG A 358 6.64 -13.09 -16.25
C ARG A 358 7.00 -11.70 -16.76
N SER A 359 6.25 -10.67 -16.38
CA SER A 359 6.45 -9.27 -16.80
C SER A 359 7.75 -8.68 -16.22
N PRO A 360 8.20 -7.50 -16.71
CA PRO A 360 9.29 -6.79 -16.05
C PRO A 360 8.90 -6.29 -14.64
N PHE A 361 7.61 -6.25 -14.29
CA PHE A 361 7.09 -5.94 -12.96
C PHE A 361 7.08 -7.15 -12.00
N GLN A 362 7.74 -8.27 -12.33
CA GLN A 362 7.82 -9.40 -11.39
C GLN A 362 8.56 -9.01 -10.10
N ASN A 363 8.20 -9.64 -8.99
CA ASN A 363 8.68 -9.25 -7.66
C ASN A 363 10.21 -9.27 -7.54
N ASP A 364 10.89 -10.30 -8.06
CA ASP A 364 12.35 -10.43 -7.95
C ASP A 364 13.10 -9.31 -8.68
N LEU A 365 12.61 -8.86 -9.85
CA LEU A 365 13.22 -7.74 -10.58
C LEU A 365 13.01 -6.41 -9.87
N MET A 366 11.81 -6.19 -9.32
CA MET A 366 11.52 -4.99 -8.54
C MET A 366 12.37 -4.92 -7.27
N ILE A 367 12.50 -6.04 -6.54
CA ILE A 367 13.37 -6.15 -5.37
C ILE A 367 14.83 -5.87 -5.76
N THR A 368 15.33 -6.52 -6.81
CA THR A 368 16.71 -6.32 -7.30
C THR A 368 16.98 -4.85 -7.65
N TYR A 369 16.00 -4.14 -8.25
CA TYR A 369 16.13 -2.71 -8.53
C TYR A 369 16.24 -1.88 -7.26
N LEU A 370 15.44 -2.17 -6.24
CA LEU A 370 15.50 -1.46 -4.96
C LEU A 370 16.81 -1.75 -4.21
N ASP A 371 17.27 -3.00 -4.19
CA ASP A 371 18.56 -3.39 -3.62
C ASP A 371 19.71 -2.63 -4.31
N ASP A 372 19.62 -2.44 -5.64
CA ASP A 372 20.57 -1.65 -6.40
C ASP A 372 20.57 -0.17 -6.01
N ARG A 373 19.39 0.42 -5.78
CA ARG A 373 19.26 1.81 -5.34
C ARG A 373 19.80 2.00 -3.92
N GLU A 374 19.51 1.07 -3.03
CA GLU A 374 20.06 1.07 -1.66
C GLU A 374 21.59 0.93 -1.69
N ARG A 375 22.11 0.03 -2.53
CA ARG A 375 23.55 -0.13 -2.71
C ARG A 375 24.20 1.14 -3.26
N GLU A 376 23.62 1.77 -4.27
CA GLU A 376 24.09 3.03 -4.85
C GLU A 376 24.16 4.13 -3.78
N MET A 377 23.10 4.30 -2.98
CA MET A 377 23.05 5.25 -1.87
C MET A 377 24.13 4.97 -0.82
N ASN A 378 24.34 3.71 -0.44
CA ASN A 378 25.37 3.30 0.50
C ASN A 378 26.80 3.57 0.00
N VAL A 379 27.07 3.36 -1.29
CA VAL A 379 28.37 3.66 -1.89
C VAL A 379 28.66 5.16 -1.81
N VAL A 380 27.70 6.01 -2.20
CA VAL A 380 27.86 7.47 -2.10
C VAL A 380 27.98 7.92 -0.65
N SER A 381 27.18 7.36 0.26
CA SER A 381 27.30 7.64 1.70
C SER A 381 28.72 7.38 2.19
N SER A 382 29.32 6.25 1.79
CA SER A 382 30.69 5.91 2.17
C SER A 382 31.74 6.91 1.66
N TYR A 383 31.47 7.58 0.54
CA TYR A 383 32.35 8.64 0.02
C TYR A 383 32.19 9.93 0.81
N LEU A 384 30.95 10.30 1.16
CA LEU A 384 30.68 11.47 1.98
C LEU A 384 31.24 11.31 3.41
N ASP A 385 31.22 10.11 3.97
CA ASP A 385 31.79 9.83 5.29
C ASP A 385 33.31 10.12 5.34
N ILE A 386 34.03 9.86 4.24
CA ILE A 386 35.45 10.20 4.11
C ILE A 386 35.63 11.73 4.02
N MET A 387 34.70 12.43 3.37
CA MET A 387 34.75 13.88 3.11
C MET A 387 33.83 14.70 4.03
N LYS A 388 33.61 14.25 5.27
CA LYS A 388 32.62 14.83 6.21
C LYS A 388 32.76 16.34 6.50
N GLU A 389 33.96 16.89 6.28
CA GLU A 389 34.27 18.32 6.51
C GLU A 389 34.09 19.20 5.27
N VAL A 390 33.72 18.60 4.13
CA VAL A 390 33.50 19.31 2.88
C VAL A 390 32.02 19.59 2.71
N GLN A 391 31.68 20.82 2.34
CA GLN A 391 30.30 21.22 2.10
C GLN A 391 29.71 20.42 0.93
N VAL A 392 28.57 19.75 1.17
CA VAL A 392 27.78 19.11 0.13
C VAL A 392 26.74 20.11 -0.37
N VAL A 393 26.64 20.23 -1.69
CA VAL A 393 25.73 21.10 -2.42
C VAL A 393 24.64 20.24 -3.05
N TYR A 394 23.39 20.56 -2.76
CA TYR A 394 22.24 19.71 -3.11
C TYR A 394 21.62 20.08 -4.45
N THR A 395 21.80 21.33 -4.89
CA THR A 395 21.17 21.86 -6.11
C THR A 395 22.15 22.65 -6.97
N HIS A 396 21.82 22.81 -8.26
CA HIS A 396 22.61 23.65 -9.14
C HIS A 396 22.61 25.11 -8.70
N SER A 397 21.51 25.61 -8.12
CA SER A 397 21.42 26.98 -7.61
C SER A 397 22.33 27.22 -6.40
N GLU A 398 22.48 26.23 -5.51
CA GLU A 398 23.43 26.32 -4.42
C GLU A 398 24.87 26.28 -4.93
N LEU A 399 25.15 25.49 -5.97
CA LEU A 399 26.46 25.46 -6.63
C LEU A 399 26.78 26.81 -7.25
N ASP A 400 25.84 27.38 -8.00
CA ASP A 400 25.96 28.71 -8.60
C ASP A 400 26.21 29.77 -7.52
N GLY A 401 25.54 29.66 -6.37
CA GLY A 401 25.77 30.54 -5.23
C GLY A 401 27.22 30.55 -4.73
N ILE A 402 27.90 29.40 -4.73
CA ILE A 402 29.32 29.29 -4.33
C ILE A 402 30.25 29.73 -5.48
N VAL A 403 29.95 29.29 -6.70
CA VAL A 403 30.77 29.52 -7.90
C VAL A 403 30.77 30.99 -8.34
N LEU A 404 29.65 31.70 -8.15
CA LEU A 404 29.47 33.10 -8.53
C LEU A 404 29.72 34.08 -7.36
N ASP A 405 30.09 33.60 -6.18
CA ASP A 405 30.45 34.47 -5.06
C ASP A 405 31.74 35.22 -5.38
N ASN A 406 31.70 36.56 -5.29
CA ASN A 406 32.85 37.42 -5.52
C ASN A 406 34.01 37.18 -4.53
N ALA A 407 33.75 36.54 -3.38
CA ALA A 407 34.78 36.13 -2.44
C ALA A 407 35.65 34.99 -2.98
N ASN A 408 35.14 34.18 -3.91
CA ASN A 408 35.81 32.99 -4.44
C ASN A 408 36.41 33.28 -5.83
N ASP A 409 37.74 33.38 -5.92
CA ASP A 409 38.43 33.39 -7.22
C ASP A 409 38.39 31.99 -7.86
N TYR A 410 38.51 30.95 -7.04
CA TYR A 410 38.51 29.56 -7.47
C TYR A 410 37.56 28.69 -6.64
N VAL A 411 36.88 27.76 -7.30
CA VAL A 411 36.07 26.73 -6.62
C VAL A 411 36.46 25.36 -7.14
N VAL A 412 36.87 24.47 -6.24
CA VAL A 412 37.23 23.08 -6.56
C VAL A 412 36.12 22.16 -6.07
N CYS A 413 35.38 21.61 -7.02
CA CYS A 413 34.21 20.80 -6.77
C CYS A 413 34.50 19.32 -7.05
N PHE A 414 34.29 18.46 -6.04
CA PHE A 414 34.22 17.02 -6.25
C PHE A 414 32.85 16.67 -6.86
N ALA A 415 32.86 16.29 -8.14
CA ALA A 415 31.66 16.07 -8.94
C ALA A 415 31.28 14.58 -8.99
N LEU A 416 30.18 14.21 -8.34
CA LEU A 416 29.54 12.89 -8.47
C LEU A 416 28.79 12.82 -9.80
N SER A 417 29.38 12.12 -10.77
CA SER A 417 29.10 12.27 -12.19
C SER A 417 28.01 11.34 -12.75
N TYR A 418 27.69 10.27 -12.02
CA TYR A 418 26.84 9.19 -12.54
C TYR A 418 25.45 9.09 -11.87
N LEU A 419 25.15 9.94 -10.89
CA LEU A 419 23.87 9.88 -10.16
C LEU A 419 22.65 10.19 -11.04
N LYS A 420 22.83 10.95 -12.13
CA LYS A 420 21.74 11.34 -13.05
C LYS A 420 21.60 10.40 -14.27
N GLU A 421 22.28 9.26 -14.29
CA GLU A 421 22.21 8.34 -15.43
C GLU A 421 20.79 7.82 -15.66
N LYS A 422 20.43 7.60 -16.93
CA LYS A 422 19.16 7.00 -17.32
C LYS A 422 19.20 5.51 -17.03
N GLU A 423 18.27 5.05 -16.21
CA GLU A 423 18.18 3.65 -15.80
C GLU A 423 17.52 2.78 -16.90
N GLU A 424 18.26 1.83 -17.45
CA GLU A 424 17.76 0.95 -18.52
C GLU A 424 16.51 0.16 -18.10
N TYR A 425 16.48 -0.36 -16.87
CA TYR A 425 15.33 -1.11 -16.36
C TYR A 425 14.06 -0.25 -16.29
N VAL A 426 14.17 1.02 -15.92
CA VAL A 426 13.04 1.95 -15.89
C VAL A 426 12.48 2.15 -17.30
N VAL A 427 13.34 2.24 -18.32
CA VAL A 427 12.91 2.32 -19.73
C VAL A 427 12.18 1.06 -20.18
N VAL A 428 12.62 -0.12 -19.72
CA VAL A 428 11.92 -1.38 -19.99
C VAL A 428 10.50 -1.36 -19.40
N LEU A 429 10.34 -0.87 -18.17
CA LEU A 429 9.02 -0.73 -17.53
C LEU A 429 8.10 0.25 -18.28
N GLU A 430 8.64 1.42 -18.68
CA GLU A 430 7.91 2.42 -19.47
C GLU A 430 7.42 1.85 -20.80
N ASN A 431 8.32 1.18 -21.55
CA ASN A 431 7.98 0.60 -22.83
C ASN A 431 6.92 -0.51 -22.67
N TYR A 432 7.02 -1.33 -21.62
CA TYR A 432 6.05 -2.37 -21.35
C TYR A 432 4.64 -1.80 -21.10
N LEU A 433 4.52 -0.76 -20.27
CA LEU A 433 3.24 -0.08 -20.03
C LEU A 433 2.69 0.59 -21.29
N LEU A 434 3.56 1.23 -22.09
CA LEU A 434 3.16 1.81 -23.38
C LEU A 434 2.63 0.76 -24.36
N GLU A 435 3.21 -0.44 -24.38
CA GLU A 435 2.71 -1.53 -25.22
C GLU A 435 1.41 -2.13 -24.69
N GLU A 436 1.28 -2.34 -23.37
CA GLU A 436 0.01 -2.77 -22.75
C GLU A 436 -1.12 -1.77 -22.99
N SER A 437 -0.83 -0.46 -23.08
CA SER A 437 -1.85 0.55 -23.39
C SER A 437 -2.40 0.46 -24.82
N LYS A 438 -1.62 -0.12 -25.75
CA LYS A 438 -1.97 -0.24 -27.18
C LYS A 438 -2.72 -1.53 -27.48
N SER A 439 -2.58 -2.54 -26.64
CA SER A 439 -3.27 -3.81 -26.81
C SER A 439 -4.43 -3.95 -25.83
N ASP A 440 -5.55 -4.48 -26.29
CA ASP A 440 -6.73 -4.73 -25.46
C ASP A 440 -6.51 -5.99 -24.58
N PHE A 441 -5.47 -5.97 -23.74
CA PHE A 441 -4.99 -7.09 -22.91
C PHE A 441 -4.32 -8.25 -23.68
N SER A 442 -3.57 -7.99 -24.75
CA SER A 442 -2.78 -9.07 -25.36
C SER A 442 -1.52 -9.36 -24.52
N GLN A 443 -1.29 -10.64 -24.23
CA GLN A 443 -0.13 -11.10 -23.45
C GLN A 443 1.15 -10.81 -24.23
N ILE A 444 1.94 -9.86 -23.76
CA ILE A 444 3.27 -9.61 -24.34
C ILE A 444 4.25 -10.52 -23.61
N PRO A 445 4.89 -11.48 -24.31
CA PRO A 445 5.95 -12.29 -23.71
C PRO A 445 7.12 -11.37 -23.39
N TYR A 446 7.34 -11.08 -22.12
CA TYR A 446 8.59 -10.49 -21.69
C TYR A 446 9.66 -11.58 -21.71
N ASN A 447 10.67 -11.39 -22.56
CA ASN A 447 11.85 -12.23 -22.57
C ASN A 447 12.95 -11.50 -21.77
N PRO A 448 13.34 -11.99 -20.58
CA PRO A 448 14.41 -11.40 -19.78
C PRO A 448 15.75 -11.32 -20.53
N ASN A 449 15.94 -12.19 -21.54
CA ASN A 449 17.14 -12.21 -22.38
C ASN A 449 17.04 -11.31 -23.63
N ALA A 450 15.86 -10.75 -23.94
CA ALA A 450 15.65 -9.84 -25.08
C ALA A 450 15.83 -8.36 -24.69
N ALA A 451 15.60 -8.01 -23.42
CA ALA A 451 16.20 -6.82 -22.84
C ALA A 451 17.71 -7.08 -22.85
N GLY A 452 18.39 -6.61 -23.89
CA GLY A 452 19.79 -6.93 -24.16
C GLY A 452 20.58 -6.83 -22.86
N LYS A 453 21.35 -7.88 -22.53
CA LYS A 453 22.31 -7.83 -21.44
C LYS A 453 23.15 -6.58 -21.64
N SER A 454 22.85 -5.52 -20.91
CA SER A 454 23.85 -4.51 -20.60
C SER A 454 24.80 -5.22 -19.64
N THR A 455 25.76 -5.91 -20.25
CA THR A 455 26.93 -6.51 -19.60
C THR A 455 27.87 -5.46 -19.02
N ALA A 456 27.51 -4.17 -19.08
CA ALA A 456 28.23 -3.12 -18.37
C ALA A 456 27.96 -3.29 -16.87
N GLU A 457 29.02 -3.60 -16.12
CA GLU A 457 28.96 -3.63 -14.67
C GLU A 457 28.49 -2.26 -14.15
N LYS A 458 27.42 -2.24 -13.35
CA LYS A 458 26.94 -1.00 -12.73
C LYS A 458 28.05 -0.38 -11.89
N TRP A 459 28.28 0.92 -12.01
CA TRP A 459 29.43 1.60 -11.40
C TRP A 459 29.54 1.37 -9.88
N PHE A 460 28.41 1.33 -9.17
CA PHE A 460 28.32 1.11 -7.72
C PHE A 460 28.50 -0.36 -7.29
N ARG A 461 28.62 -1.29 -8.26
CA ARG A 461 29.00 -2.70 -8.03
C ARG A 461 30.47 -2.97 -8.37
N SER A 462 31.11 -2.08 -9.13
CA SER A 462 32.49 -2.24 -9.55
C SER A 462 33.50 -1.86 -8.46
N GLY A 463 34.33 -2.82 -8.06
CA GLY A 463 35.42 -2.61 -7.11
C GLY A 463 36.50 -1.67 -7.64
N GLU A 464 36.76 -1.71 -8.94
CA GLU A 464 37.74 -0.84 -9.61
C GLU A 464 37.29 0.62 -9.56
N VAL A 465 36.05 0.90 -9.96
CA VAL A 465 35.46 2.25 -9.90
C VAL A 465 35.46 2.77 -8.47
N THR A 466 35.11 1.92 -7.50
CA THR A 466 35.13 2.29 -6.08
C THR A 466 36.54 2.66 -5.61
N THR A 467 37.56 1.90 -6.02
CA THR A 467 38.96 2.13 -5.65
C THR A 467 39.47 3.44 -6.26
N LEU A 468 39.22 3.66 -7.55
CA LEU A 468 39.63 4.88 -8.26
C LEU A 468 38.96 6.13 -7.67
N THR A 469 37.67 6.04 -7.34
CA THR A 469 36.92 7.13 -6.72
C THR A 469 37.51 7.48 -5.35
N ARG A 470 37.84 6.48 -4.52
CA ARG A 470 38.50 6.70 -3.23
C ARG A 470 39.89 7.31 -3.35
N GLN A 471 40.68 6.91 -4.34
CA GLN A 471 41.96 7.55 -4.64
C GLN A 471 41.79 9.03 -5.00
N THR A 472 40.77 9.33 -5.83
CA THR A 472 40.43 10.71 -6.21
C THR A 472 39.98 11.53 -5.00
N ILE A 473 39.19 10.94 -4.10
CA ILE A 473 38.79 11.57 -2.83
C ILE A 473 40.00 11.92 -1.98
N ASN A 474 40.96 11.01 -1.82
CA ASN A 474 42.17 11.27 -1.04
C ASN A 474 42.99 12.42 -1.66
N LEU A 475 43.21 12.41 -2.98
CA LEU A 475 43.89 13.52 -3.66
C LEU A 475 43.16 14.85 -3.48
N PHE A 476 41.83 14.84 -3.52
CA PHE A 476 41.00 16.02 -3.28
C PHE A 476 41.14 16.56 -1.85
N LEU A 477 41.18 15.68 -0.86
CA LEU A 477 41.40 16.06 0.54
C LEU A 477 42.82 16.56 0.79
N ASP A 478 43.84 15.90 0.25
CA ASP A 478 45.24 16.34 0.34
C ASP A 478 45.42 17.74 -0.27
N PHE A 479 44.76 18.00 -1.40
CA PHE A 479 44.76 19.31 -2.05
C PHE A 479 44.01 20.36 -1.22
N LYS A 480 42.88 20.02 -0.60
CA LYS A 480 42.17 20.91 0.35
C LYS A 480 43.05 21.27 1.54
N GLU A 481 43.67 20.30 2.18
CA GLU A 481 44.55 20.49 3.34
C GLU A 481 45.76 21.36 2.98
N SER A 482 46.35 21.13 1.81
CA SER A 482 47.51 21.90 1.34
C SER A 482 47.21 23.36 1.00
N ASN A 483 45.92 23.72 0.86
CA ASN A 483 45.47 25.08 0.62
C ASN A 483 44.67 25.65 1.80
N GLU A 484 44.79 25.06 2.99
CA GLU A 484 44.17 25.57 4.20
C GLU A 484 44.64 27.00 4.48
N GLY A 485 43.68 27.92 4.70
CA GLY A 485 43.94 29.35 4.94
C GLY A 485 43.87 30.26 3.71
N ARG A 486 43.62 29.74 2.50
CA ARG A 486 43.33 30.57 1.32
C ARG A 486 41.87 31.02 1.32
N GLU A 487 41.63 32.31 1.55
CA GLU A 487 40.27 32.89 1.65
C GLU A 487 39.54 32.96 0.30
N ASN A 488 40.25 32.94 -0.83
CA ASN A 488 39.67 33.05 -2.18
C ASN A 488 39.46 31.69 -2.89
N LEU A 489 39.54 30.58 -2.15
CA LEU A 489 39.43 29.22 -2.66
C LEU A 489 38.38 28.43 -1.87
N ALA A 490 37.32 27.99 -2.55
CA ALA A 490 36.28 27.17 -1.94
C ALA A 490 36.33 25.71 -2.39
N PHE A 491 35.87 24.82 -1.51
CA PHE A 491 35.77 23.38 -1.75
C PHE A 491 34.35 22.90 -1.51
N CYS A 492 33.79 22.15 -2.45
CA CYS A 492 32.45 21.58 -2.31
C CYS A 492 32.31 20.22 -2.99
N ILE A 493 31.23 19.52 -2.68
CA ILE A 493 30.80 18.28 -3.34
C ILE A 493 29.46 18.54 -4.00
N ALA A 494 29.29 18.15 -5.26
CA ALA A 494 28.01 18.29 -5.96
C ALA A 494 27.75 17.11 -6.89
N SER A 495 26.48 16.86 -7.22
CA SER A 495 26.15 15.99 -8.34
C SER A 495 26.20 16.79 -9.65
N ILE A 496 27.15 16.44 -10.54
CA ILE A 496 27.31 17.11 -11.83
C ILE A 496 27.50 16.04 -12.90
N PRO A 497 26.51 15.83 -13.80
CA PRO A 497 26.58 14.77 -14.80
C PRO A 497 27.78 14.90 -15.73
N ASN A 498 28.56 13.83 -15.89
CA ASN A 498 29.67 13.78 -16.85
C ASN A 498 29.64 12.48 -17.67
N LYS A 499 29.31 12.58 -18.96
CA LYS A 499 29.13 11.42 -19.87
C LYS A 499 30.42 10.64 -20.16
N ARG A 500 31.58 11.15 -19.77
CA ARG A 500 32.89 10.56 -20.11
C ARG A 500 33.52 9.74 -18.99
N LEU A 501 33.00 9.81 -17.76
CA LEU A 501 33.62 9.20 -16.58
C LEU A 501 32.61 8.39 -15.77
N THR A 502 33.09 7.31 -15.17
CA THR A 502 32.26 6.23 -14.63
C THR A 502 31.77 6.45 -13.20
N ALA A 503 32.22 7.47 -12.45
CA ALA A 503 31.69 7.77 -11.11
C ALA A 503 31.93 9.20 -10.63
N SER A 504 33.18 9.66 -10.61
CA SER A 504 33.56 10.97 -10.05
C SER A 504 34.53 11.73 -10.95
N SER A 505 34.58 13.05 -10.77
CA SER A 505 35.57 13.94 -11.39
C SER A 505 35.84 15.16 -10.51
N ILE A 506 36.92 15.88 -10.79
CA ILE A 506 37.23 17.17 -10.15
C ILE A 506 36.94 18.29 -11.14
N HIS A 507 36.00 19.16 -10.77
CA HIS A 507 35.66 20.35 -11.53
C HIS A 507 36.33 21.56 -10.89
N VAL A 508 36.95 22.42 -11.70
CA VAL A 508 37.52 23.68 -11.25
C VAL A 508 36.83 24.83 -11.95
N TYR A 509 36.31 25.76 -11.15
CA TYR A 509 35.74 27.02 -11.63
C TYR A 509 36.70 28.15 -11.27
N GLU A 510 36.87 29.10 -12.19
CA GLU A 510 37.61 30.34 -12.00
C GLU A 510 36.66 31.51 -12.26
N ARG A 511 36.44 32.34 -11.23
CA ARG A 511 35.59 33.55 -11.27
C ARG A 511 34.25 33.30 -11.97
N GLY A 512 33.54 32.26 -11.54
CA GLY A 512 32.23 31.90 -12.08
C GLY A 512 32.25 31.06 -13.36
N THR A 513 33.41 30.82 -13.98
CA THR A 513 33.51 30.08 -15.25
C THR A 513 34.14 28.71 -15.05
N LEU A 514 33.56 27.66 -15.62
CA LEU A 514 34.15 26.31 -15.58
C LEU A 514 35.46 26.28 -16.38
N LEU A 515 36.58 26.17 -15.66
CA LEU A 515 37.93 26.10 -16.23
C LEU A 515 38.25 24.68 -16.71
N SER A 516 37.97 23.67 -15.88
CA SER A 516 38.18 22.27 -16.23
C SER A 516 37.11 21.36 -15.61
N PRO A 517 36.45 20.48 -16.40
CA PRO A 517 35.53 19.47 -15.89
C PRO A 517 36.25 18.20 -15.39
N GLN A 518 37.57 18.09 -15.57
CA GLN A 518 38.36 16.89 -15.25
C GLN A 518 39.78 17.32 -14.88
N PHE A 519 39.89 18.11 -13.80
CA PHE A 519 41.17 18.60 -13.35
C PHE A 519 41.97 17.48 -12.67
N GLU A 520 43.19 17.23 -13.14
CA GLU A 520 44.11 16.30 -12.48
C GLU A 520 44.80 17.03 -11.32
N LEU A 521 44.52 16.58 -10.10
CA LEU A 521 45.15 17.12 -8.92
C LEU A 521 46.61 16.68 -8.85
N PRO A 522 47.56 17.59 -8.53
CA PRO A 522 48.97 17.26 -8.48
C PRO A 522 49.25 16.19 -7.41
N SER A 523 49.89 15.09 -7.81
CA SER A 523 50.20 13.95 -6.93
C SER A 523 51.26 14.25 -5.87
N ASN A 524 51.95 15.38 -5.99
CA ASN A 524 52.96 15.86 -5.07
C ASN A 524 52.59 17.28 -4.64
N CYS A 525 52.24 17.47 -3.37
CA CYS A 525 52.32 18.77 -2.73
C CYS A 525 53.79 19.15 -2.56
N LEU A 526 54.42 19.56 -3.66
CA LEU A 526 55.52 20.50 -3.57
C LEU A 526 54.90 21.77 -2.99
N LYS A 527 55.18 22.01 -1.72
CA LYS A 527 55.05 23.32 -1.09
C LYS A 527 55.51 24.36 -2.11
N ALA A 528 54.56 25.01 -2.77
CA ALA A 528 54.86 26.14 -3.63
C ALA A 528 55.38 27.22 -2.68
N GLN A 529 56.71 27.33 -2.64
CA GLN A 529 57.37 28.44 -2.01
C GLN A 529 56.81 29.71 -2.65
N SER A 530 56.26 30.56 -1.79
CA SER A 530 56.01 31.95 -2.06
C SER A 530 57.25 32.58 -2.67
N THR A 531 57.13 33.07 -3.90
CA THR A 531 57.86 34.23 -4.40
C THR A 531 56.85 35.23 -4.89
#